data_AF-A0A6L5BR15-F1
#
_entry.id   AF-A0A6L5BR15-F1
#
_cell.length_a   1.000
_cell.length_b   1.000
_cell.length_c   1.000
_cell.angle_alpha   90.00
_cell.angle_beta   90.00
_cell.angle_gamma   90.00
#
_symmetry.space_group_name_H-M   'P 1'
#
loop_
_entity.id
_entity.type
_entity.pdbx_description
1 polymer ?
#
loop_
_entity_poly.entity_id
_entity_poly.type
_entity_poly.pdbx_seq_one_letter_code
_entity_poly.pdbx_strand_id
1 'polypeptide(L)'
;MSSDNVDVQGALAAFKVRINVKGPRRNLPSSDDDDCCKEALPVSTNIYFSKGAAFQASKKMAGKSDAPIRKKAKNPWVESHLHEAIRDNPFLLHTPELYAGGLYMEAIIDKLQLPFGLVTDFCYITVQTRTIKITLVEIEQAAKKVFHNPLPKRNQFQCKAEEAVCQVRDWQSGLRRSSAREEMLARLRHLFHHYPLELFDQDGKPLSTTKIDIGYVLVVGNEMPTHQAHQDLIDNLYINEGIIFMTYPMMLTQVEASVHHKNTLTVGVRKTTIETIHRPDALGTAIHWVGGQLFPSLPEDDPYGVRLAGLGHYLGSKYASVHNPADTKKLVYRSAGVCEMPGCCNAVVSGGTVTGSISAIYDPRLDYTQVFERYRLGNVALICDQHPGGTHSDFKWAYESDLPHPMTTQLMDRGPYSPDLDRAATDWVASWVRDVPDALANALELTQGHHPELYRQVVECALSLRSLPPLSRSMLWQISLDYYGNPFSHFDRSADLAKHPSVEYLLRAGLVRVNSLEKPGKEIEPAIFSRELIDHCYQIFSTRSLFGFFALFAGSPQRVVSEVARARNQSLPQQKISHP
;
A
#
# COMPACT_ATOMS: atom_id res chain seq x y z
N MET A 1 -3.35 33.19 3.28
CA MET A 1 -1.90 32.99 3.50
C MET A 1 -1.36 32.42 2.21
N SER A 2 -0.50 33.15 1.51
CA SER A 2 0.17 32.62 0.32
C SER A 2 0.99 31.41 0.73
N SER A 3 0.89 30.31 -0.01
CA SER A 3 1.87 29.23 0.08
C SER A 3 3.22 29.81 -0.33
N ASP A 4 4.01 30.23 0.65
CA ASP A 4 5.41 30.56 0.41
C ASP A 4 6.03 29.37 -0.32
N ASN A 5 6.61 29.62 -1.49
CA ASN A 5 7.39 28.62 -2.20
C ASN A 5 8.49 28.15 -1.24
N VAL A 6 8.28 26.99 -0.61
CA VAL A 6 9.30 26.33 0.18
C VAL A 6 10.52 26.21 -0.71
N ASP A 7 11.65 26.77 -0.28
CA ASP A 7 12.91 26.68 -1.02
C ASP A 7 13.44 25.24 -0.96
N VAL A 8 12.88 24.39 -1.83
CA VAL A 8 13.19 22.96 -1.91
C VAL A 8 14.68 22.76 -2.15
N GLN A 9 15.28 23.56 -3.02
CA GLN A 9 16.69 23.43 -3.37
C GLN A 9 17.59 23.85 -2.20
N GLY A 10 17.27 24.96 -1.53
CA GLY A 10 17.98 25.40 -0.33
C GLY A 10 17.88 24.39 0.83
N ALA A 11 16.69 23.85 1.06
CA ALA A 11 16.47 22.84 2.09
C ALA A 11 17.16 21.50 1.77
N LEU A 12 17.13 21.03 0.51
CA LEU A 12 17.90 19.86 0.06
C LEU A 12 19.40 20.08 0.21
N ALA A 13 19.91 21.25 -0.19
CA ALA A 13 21.33 21.58 -0.05
C ALA A 13 21.74 21.62 1.42
N ALA A 14 20.95 22.26 2.29
CA ALA A 14 21.20 22.31 3.73
C ALA A 14 21.18 20.91 4.36
N PHE A 15 20.24 20.05 3.95
CA PHE A 15 20.17 18.68 4.43
C PHE A 15 21.36 17.84 3.96
N LYS A 16 21.78 17.99 2.69
CA LYS A 16 23.00 17.38 2.14
C LYS A 16 24.25 17.80 2.91
N VAL A 17 24.33 19.05 3.36
CA VAL A 17 25.43 19.49 4.23
C VAL A 17 25.38 18.75 5.57
N ARG A 18 24.19 18.64 6.19
CA ARG A 18 24.00 17.96 7.50
C ARG A 18 24.40 16.48 7.46
N ILE A 19 24.04 15.74 6.41
CA ILE A 19 24.45 14.32 6.26
C ILE A 19 25.95 14.15 6.00
N ASN A 20 26.60 15.16 5.39
CA ASN A 20 28.00 15.13 5.04
C ASN A 20 28.94 15.69 6.12
N VAL A 21 28.39 16.17 7.24
CA VAL A 21 29.21 16.60 8.38
C VAL A 21 29.97 15.39 8.91
N LYS A 22 31.22 15.25 8.47
CA LYS A 22 32.19 14.37 9.12
C LYS A 22 32.29 14.85 10.56
N GLY A 23 31.90 13.99 11.51
CA GLY A 23 32.11 14.26 12.93
C GLY A 23 33.54 14.75 13.18
N PRO A 24 33.77 15.59 14.20
CA PRO A 24 35.05 16.27 14.38
C PRO A 24 36.23 15.30 14.24
N ARG A 25 37.10 15.56 13.27
CA ARG A 25 38.34 14.80 13.03
C ARG A 25 39.18 14.83 14.30
N ARG A 26 39.13 13.77 15.10
CA ARG A 26 40.23 13.43 16.01
C ARG A 26 41.20 12.56 15.23
N ASN A 27 42.35 13.13 14.89
CA ASN A 27 43.54 12.36 14.56
C ASN A 27 43.88 11.52 15.80
N LEU A 28 43.75 10.20 15.69
CA LEU A 28 44.52 9.16 16.40
C LEU A 28 44.00 7.80 15.91
N PRO A 29 44.88 6.85 15.52
CA PRO A 29 44.46 5.48 15.28
C PRO A 29 44.33 4.79 16.65
N SER A 30 43.12 4.40 17.02
CA SER A 30 42.92 3.31 17.98
C SER A 30 42.13 2.23 17.28
N SER A 31 42.84 1.20 16.83
CA SER A 31 42.29 -0.15 16.74
C SER A 31 41.80 -0.51 18.14
N ASP A 32 40.50 -0.58 18.35
CA ASP A 32 39.78 -1.28 19.43
C ASP A 32 38.37 -0.68 19.54
N ASP A 33 37.52 -0.96 18.55
CA ASP A 33 36.06 -0.78 18.62
C ASP A 33 35.44 -1.97 17.86
N ASP A 34 35.74 -3.20 18.28
CA ASP A 34 35.13 -4.42 17.75
C ASP A 34 35.09 -5.52 18.84
N ASP A 35 34.56 -5.18 20.03
CA ASP A 35 34.52 -6.10 21.19
C ASP A 35 33.09 -6.35 21.71
N CYS A 36 32.15 -6.63 20.81
CA CYS A 36 30.79 -7.07 21.21
C CYS A 36 30.41 -8.49 20.74
N CYS A 37 31.29 -9.20 20.03
CA CYS A 37 31.07 -10.59 19.63
C CYS A 37 32.28 -11.47 19.97
N LYS A 38 32.54 -11.68 21.26
CA LYS A 38 33.40 -12.79 21.70
C LYS A 38 32.50 -14.01 21.92
N GLU A 39 32.58 -14.97 21.00
CA GLU A 39 32.05 -16.32 21.22
C GLU A 39 32.62 -16.90 22.51
N ALA A 40 31.77 -17.52 23.32
CA ALA A 40 32.18 -18.17 24.56
C ALA A 40 33.09 -19.36 24.23
N LEU A 41 34.39 -19.22 24.52
CA LEU A 41 35.31 -20.35 24.48
C LEU A 41 34.88 -21.39 25.53
N PRO A 42 35.01 -22.70 25.21
CA PRO A 42 34.60 -23.76 26.12
C PRO A 42 35.40 -23.68 27.43
N VAL A 43 34.69 -23.85 28.55
CA VAL A 43 35.24 -23.79 29.90
C VAL A 43 36.25 -24.94 30.08
N SER A 44 37.53 -24.59 30.10
CA SER A 44 38.61 -25.48 30.51
C SER A 44 38.43 -25.84 32.00
N THR A 45 38.22 -27.13 32.29
CA THR A 45 38.12 -27.72 33.64
C THR A 45 39.49 -27.93 34.30
N ASN A 46 40.53 -27.19 33.89
CA ASN A 46 41.86 -27.33 34.46
C ASN A 46 42.03 -26.54 35.76
N ILE A 47 42.07 -27.26 36.87
CA ILE A 47 42.15 -26.76 38.25
C ILE A 47 43.46 -25.99 38.54
N TYR A 48 44.51 -26.20 37.73
CA TYR A 48 45.76 -25.43 37.84
C TYR A 48 45.66 -24.06 37.15
N PHE A 49 44.79 -23.90 36.16
CA PHE A 49 44.54 -22.62 35.49
C PHE A 49 43.71 -21.66 36.37
N SER A 50 42.73 -22.18 37.12
CA SER A 50 41.92 -21.41 38.06
C SER A 50 42.72 -20.90 39.27
N LYS A 51 43.71 -21.67 39.76
CA LYS A 51 44.64 -21.20 40.81
C LYS A 51 45.64 -20.16 40.29
N GLY A 52 46.08 -20.27 39.04
CA GLY A 52 46.89 -19.24 38.38
C GLY A 52 46.14 -17.92 38.14
N ALA A 53 44.86 -18.00 37.75
CA ALA A 53 44.00 -16.84 37.56
C ALA A 53 43.67 -16.11 38.87
N ALA A 54 43.44 -16.84 39.98
CA ALA A 54 43.20 -16.24 41.29
C ALA A 54 44.43 -15.50 41.86
N PHE A 55 45.64 -16.04 41.64
CA PHE A 55 46.88 -15.38 42.04
C PHE A 55 47.13 -14.08 41.23
N GLN A 56 46.84 -14.07 39.92
CA GLN A 56 46.92 -12.85 39.11
C GLN A 56 45.81 -11.83 39.42
N ALA A 57 44.63 -12.28 39.82
CA ALA A 57 43.55 -11.40 40.28
C ALA A 57 43.92 -10.66 41.58
N SER A 58 44.62 -11.33 42.52
CA SER A 58 45.05 -10.71 43.78
C SER A 58 46.13 -9.62 43.61
N LYS A 59 46.98 -9.72 42.57
CA LYS A 59 48.02 -8.72 42.26
C LYS A 59 47.51 -7.49 41.50
N LYS A 60 46.35 -7.57 40.84
CA LYS A 60 45.75 -6.43 40.11
C LYS A 60 44.80 -5.57 40.97
N MET A 61 44.44 -5.98 42.18
CA MET A 61 43.60 -5.20 43.11
C MET A 61 44.36 -4.21 43.99
N ALA A 62 45.67 -4.02 43.77
CA ALA A 62 46.45 -2.95 44.40
C ALA A 62 46.67 -1.80 43.41
N GLY A 63 45.72 -0.86 43.39
CA GLY A 63 45.95 0.49 42.85
C GLY A 63 45.20 0.84 41.57
N LYS A 64 43.99 1.39 41.71
CA LYS A 64 43.55 2.68 41.13
C LYS A 64 42.10 2.92 41.54
N SER A 65 41.88 4.05 42.19
CA SER A 65 40.57 4.57 42.57
C SER A 65 39.62 4.66 41.37
N ASP A 66 38.40 4.16 41.55
CA ASP A 66 37.28 4.34 40.63
C ASP A 66 36.94 5.83 40.48
N ALA A 67 37.29 6.41 39.33
CA ALA A 67 36.49 7.48 38.74
C ALA A 67 35.43 6.78 37.88
N PRO A 68 34.13 7.14 37.99
CA PRO A 68 33.10 6.50 37.21
C PRO A 68 33.42 6.70 35.73
N ILE A 69 33.59 5.59 35.01
CA ILE A 69 33.63 5.57 33.56
C ILE A 69 32.31 6.18 33.10
N ARG A 70 32.34 7.48 32.77
CA ARG A 70 31.28 8.14 32.04
C ARG A 70 31.07 7.31 30.78
N LYS A 71 29.95 6.58 30.71
CA LYS A 71 29.37 6.14 29.43
C LYS A 71 29.44 7.36 28.51
N LYS A 72 30.24 7.29 27.44
CA LYS A 72 30.28 8.34 26.43
C LYS A 72 28.84 8.56 25.99
N ALA A 73 28.29 9.71 26.33
CA ALA A 73 27.00 10.12 25.81
C ALA A 73 27.07 10.00 24.28
N LYS A 74 26.15 9.24 23.67
CA LYS A 74 25.79 9.40 22.25
C LYS A 74 25.73 10.91 22.02
N ASN A 75 26.36 11.44 20.98
CA ASN A 75 26.24 12.87 20.70
C ASN A 75 24.82 13.09 20.16
N PRO A 76 23.81 13.42 20.99
CA PRO A 76 22.39 13.33 20.62
C PRO A 76 22.04 14.43 19.60
N TRP A 77 22.91 15.43 19.51
CA TRP A 77 22.80 16.62 18.69
C TRP A 77 22.73 16.31 17.19
N VAL A 78 23.39 15.27 16.68
CA VAL A 78 23.43 15.02 15.22
C VAL A 78 22.14 14.38 14.71
N GLU A 79 21.60 13.42 15.47
CA GLU A 79 20.35 12.73 15.15
C GLU A 79 19.15 13.67 15.34
N SER A 80 19.13 14.45 16.44
CA SER A 80 18.12 15.49 16.67
C SER A 80 18.07 16.51 15.53
N HIS A 81 19.23 16.93 14.99
CA HIS A 81 19.25 17.88 13.87
C HIS A 81 18.74 17.29 12.55
N LEU A 82 18.93 15.98 12.32
CA LEU A 82 18.39 15.28 11.14
C LEU A 82 16.88 15.13 11.27
N HIS A 83 16.42 14.74 12.46
CA HIS A 83 15.01 14.69 12.82
C HIS A 83 14.33 16.05 12.61
N GLU A 84 14.87 17.11 13.20
CA GLU A 84 14.35 18.48 13.07
C GLU A 84 14.32 18.93 11.60
N ALA A 85 15.36 18.62 10.82
CA ALA A 85 15.37 18.94 9.40
C ALA A 85 14.19 18.33 8.65
N ILE A 86 13.92 17.04 8.90
CA ILE A 86 12.81 16.32 8.28
C ILE A 86 11.47 16.83 8.83
N ARG A 87 11.35 17.10 10.14
CA ARG A 87 10.13 17.68 10.72
C ARG A 87 9.76 19.00 10.06
N ASP A 88 10.74 19.88 9.89
CA ASP A 88 10.57 21.22 9.31
C ASP A 88 10.41 21.17 7.78
N ASN A 89 10.94 20.12 7.14
CA ASN A 89 10.89 19.92 5.69
C ASN A 89 10.49 18.48 5.38
N PRO A 90 9.23 18.08 5.62
CA PRO A 90 8.80 16.67 5.56
C PRO A 90 8.88 16.03 4.17
N PHE A 91 9.04 16.84 3.11
CA PHE A 91 9.34 16.33 1.78
C PHE A 91 10.71 15.63 1.70
N LEU A 92 11.62 15.89 2.65
CA LEU A 92 12.94 15.25 2.74
C LEU A 92 12.85 13.76 3.08
N LEU A 93 11.74 13.29 3.64
CA LEU A 93 11.54 11.88 3.94
C LEU A 93 10.82 11.20 2.77
N HIS A 94 11.46 10.21 2.14
CA HIS A 94 10.78 9.35 1.17
C HIS A 94 9.73 8.48 1.87
N THR A 95 8.54 8.33 1.28
CA THR A 95 7.42 7.55 1.84
C THR A 95 7.01 6.46 0.86
N PRO A 96 7.73 5.31 0.86
CA PRO A 96 7.46 4.22 -0.07
C PRO A 96 6.19 3.42 0.26
N GLU A 97 5.77 2.59 -0.69
CA GLU A 97 4.67 1.63 -0.59
C GLU A 97 3.34 2.23 -0.14
N LEU A 98 2.98 3.38 -0.71
CA LEU A 98 1.66 3.99 -0.53
C LEU A 98 0.57 3.20 -1.28
N TYR A 99 -0.67 3.18 -0.79
CA TYR A 99 -1.80 2.69 -1.58
C TYR A 99 -2.22 3.71 -2.64
N ALA A 100 -3.26 3.38 -3.42
CA ALA A 100 -3.77 4.22 -4.52
C ALA A 100 -4.11 5.65 -4.09
N GLY A 101 -4.68 5.80 -2.88
CA GLY A 101 -5.02 7.10 -2.31
C GLY A 101 -3.83 7.92 -1.82
N GLY A 102 -2.59 7.45 -2.03
CA GLY A 102 -1.39 8.15 -1.61
C GLY A 102 -1.24 8.23 -0.10
N LEU A 103 -0.69 9.34 0.37
CA LEU A 103 -0.42 9.59 1.78
C LEU A 103 -1.66 10.22 2.45
N TYR A 104 -2.14 9.62 3.54
CA TYR A 104 -3.30 10.12 4.27
C TYR A 104 -3.02 11.51 4.84
N MET A 105 -3.91 12.46 4.54
CA MET A 105 -3.77 13.89 4.87
C MET A 105 -2.48 14.55 4.35
N GLU A 106 -1.82 13.92 3.37
CA GLU A 106 -0.46 14.27 2.92
C GLU A 106 0.52 14.51 4.07
N ALA A 107 0.43 13.70 5.13
CA ALA A 107 1.11 13.96 6.39
C ALA A 107 2.03 12.83 6.86
N ILE A 108 3.14 13.21 7.48
CA ILE A 108 3.91 12.34 8.37
C ILE A 108 3.59 12.69 9.84
N ILE A 109 3.67 11.70 10.71
CA ILE A 109 3.45 11.81 12.14
C ILE A 109 4.82 11.79 12.83
N ASP A 110 5.11 12.84 13.57
CA ASP A 110 6.30 13.00 14.41
C ASP A 110 6.14 12.22 15.71
N LYS A 111 7.12 11.37 16.03
CA LYS A 111 7.26 10.68 17.33
C LYS A 111 6.03 9.94 17.82
N LEU A 112 5.61 8.92 17.06
CA LEU A 112 4.48 8.08 17.47
C LEU A 112 4.88 7.12 18.60
N GLN A 113 4.19 7.21 19.74
CA GLN A 113 4.38 6.26 20.85
C GLN A 113 3.61 4.95 20.60
N LEU A 114 4.36 3.86 20.53
CA LEU A 114 3.85 2.51 20.33
C LEU A 114 3.18 1.96 21.61
N PRO A 115 2.27 0.97 21.49
CA PRO A 115 1.56 0.37 22.63
C PRO A 115 2.45 -0.11 23.77
N PHE A 116 3.65 -0.58 23.45
CA PHE A 116 4.65 -1.14 24.37
C PHE A 116 5.74 -0.13 24.76
N GLY A 117 5.49 1.17 24.61
CA GLY A 117 6.33 2.23 25.18
C GLY A 117 7.51 2.70 24.31
N LEU A 118 7.86 1.95 23.26
CA LEU A 118 8.82 2.42 22.24
C LEU A 118 8.23 3.58 21.44
N VAL A 119 9.10 4.42 20.87
CA VAL A 119 8.72 5.61 20.09
C VAL A 119 9.43 5.53 18.76
N THR A 120 8.71 5.78 17.67
CA THR A 120 9.31 5.86 16.33
C THR A 120 9.82 7.28 16.07
N ASP A 121 10.72 7.48 15.12
CA ASP A 121 11.09 8.84 14.72
C ASP A 121 9.96 9.49 13.93
N PHE A 122 9.50 8.77 12.91
CA PHE A 122 8.33 9.18 12.12
C PHE A 122 7.39 7.99 11.92
N CYS A 123 6.19 8.31 11.47
CA CYS A 123 5.21 7.35 11.01
C CYS A 123 4.44 7.99 9.87
N TYR A 124 3.95 7.19 8.93
CA TYR A 124 3.02 7.68 7.93
C TYR A 124 1.89 6.69 7.68
N ILE A 125 0.76 7.21 7.25
CA ILE A 125 -0.45 6.43 7.04
C ILE A 125 -0.82 6.49 5.58
N THR A 126 -1.12 5.35 4.99
CA THR A 126 -1.84 5.26 3.73
C THR A 126 -3.10 4.44 3.96
N VAL A 127 -4.18 4.84 3.32
CA VAL A 127 -5.50 4.26 3.57
C VAL A 127 -6.09 3.73 2.28
N GLN A 128 -6.88 2.68 2.44
CA GLN A 128 -7.58 2.04 1.37
C GLN A 128 -8.85 1.39 1.92
N THR A 129 -10.00 2.05 1.81
CA THR A 129 -11.27 1.58 2.44
C THR A 129 -11.10 1.41 3.96
N ARG A 130 -11.57 0.32 4.57
CA ARG A 130 -11.30 -0.03 5.97
C ARG A 130 -9.89 -0.61 6.21
N THR A 131 -8.99 -0.57 5.22
CA THR A 131 -7.59 -1.01 5.37
C THR A 131 -6.70 0.19 5.63
N ILE A 132 -6.09 0.22 6.80
CA ILE A 132 -5.19 1.28 7.25
C ILE A 132 -3.79 0.68 7.31
N LYS A 133 -2.88 1.18 6.46
CA LYS A 133 -1.46 0.84 6.55
C LYS A 133 -0.72 1.94 7.29
N ILE A 134 -0.10 1.55 8.39
CA ILE A 134 0.70 2.42 9.25
C ILE A 134 2.16 2.01 9.04
N THR A 135 2.96 2.87 8.42
CA THR A 135 4.38 2.60 8.23
C THR A 135 5.20 3.35 9.27
N LEU A 136 5.97 2.60 10.05
CA LEU A 136 6.87 3.11 11.07
C LEU A 136 8.25 3.39 10.46
N VAL A 137 8.84 4.53 10.81
CA VAL A 137 10.11 4.98 10.27
C VAL A 137 11.10 5.20 11.40
N GLU A 138 12.25 4.54 11.29
CA GLU A 138 13.45 4.82 12.08
C GLU A 138 14.47 5.55 11.21
N ILE A 139 15.07 6.61 11.74
CA ILE A 139 16.20 7.31 11.16
C ILE A 139 17.38 7.23 12.11
N GLU A 140 18.56 6.96 11.55
CA GLU A 140 19.78 6.80 12.31
C GLU A 140 20.85 7.73 11.80
N GLN A 141 21.89 7.96 12.59
CA GLN A 141 22.91 8.94 12.23
C GLN A 141 23.55 8.66 10.85
N ALA A 142 23.63 9.68 9.99
CA ALA A 142 24.26 9.58 8.67
C ALA A 142 25.74 9.15 8.75
N ALA A 143 26.42 9.42 9.87
CA ALA A 143 27.81 9.02 10.09
C ALA A 143 27.99 7.53 10.44
N LYS A 144 26.91 6.78 10.72
CA LYS A 144 27.00 5.33 10.94
C LYS A 144 27.41 4.65 9.64
N LYS A 145 28.43 3.81 9.73
CA LYS A 145 28.76 2.89 8.65
C LYS A 145 27.75 1.76 8.63
N VAL A 146 27.40 1.34 7.42
CA VAL A 146 26.38 0.32 7.17
C VAL A 146 27.04 -0.96 6.71
N PHE A 147 27.95 -0.88 5.74
CA PHE A 147 28.47 -2.05 5.05
C PHE A 147 29.92 -2.36 5.39
N HIS A 148 30.26 -3.64 5.42
CA HIS A 148 31.66 -4.08 5.42
C HIS A 148 32.20 -4.14 3.99
N ASN A 149 33.20 -3.32 3.66
CA ASN A 149 33.85 -3.42 2.35
C ASN A 149 34.76 -4.65 2.17
N PRO A 150 35.55 -5.11 3.16
CA PRO A 150 36.43 -6.25 2.96
C PRO A 150 35.69 -7.60 3.08
N LEU A 151 36.10 -8.57 2.26
CA LEU A 151 35.77 -9.98 2.49
C LEU A 151 36.47 -10.47 3.78
N PRO A 152 35.86 -11.36 4.59
CA PRO A 152 34.63 -12.12 4.35
C PRO A 152 33.34 -11.46 4.85
N LYS A 153 33.41 -10.39 5.65
CA LYS A 153 32.23 -9.80 6.34
C LYS A 153 31.30 -8.99 5.41
N ARG A 154 31.56 -8.94 4.11
CA ARG A 154 30.83 -8.11 3.13
C ARG A 154 29.33 -8.41 3.04
N ASN A 155 28.93 -9.62 3.42
CA ASN A 155 27.54 -10.06 3.50
C ASN A 155 26.92 -9.86 4.89
N GLN A 156 27.47 -8.95 5.71
CA GLN A 156 26.93 -8.60 7.03
C GLN A 156 26.82 -7.08 7.17
N PHE A 157 25.81 -6.62 7.91
CA PHE A 157 25.76 -5.25 8.37
C PHE A 157 26.85 -5.01 9.43
N GLN A 158 27.35 -3.78 9.49
CA GLN A 158 28.17 -3.37 10.62
C GLN A 158 27.33 -3.34 11.90
N CYS A 159 27.97 -3.59 13.04
CA CYS A 159 27.31 -3.71 14.35
C CYS A 159 26.27 -2.61 14.63
N LYS A 160 26.58 -1.33 14.35
CA LYS A 160 25.65 -0.20 14.59
C LYS A 160 24.45 -0.14 13.64
N ALA A 161 24.60 -0.68 12.43
CA ALA A 161 23.48 -0.81 11.49
C ALA A 161 22.63 -2.03 11.85
N GLU A 162 23.25 -3.14 12.28
CA GLU A 162 22.54 -4.31 12.80
C GLU A 162 21.74 -3.98 14.07
N GLU A 163 22.28 -3.16 14.97
CA GLU A 163 21.55 -2.64 16.14
C GLU A 163 20.25 -1.92 15.73
N ALA A 164 20.31 -1.09 14.68
CA ALA A 164 19.14 -0.38 14.17
C ALA A 164 18.13 -1.32 13.50
N VAL A 165 18.61 -2.34 12.78
CA VAL A 165 17.74 -3.41 12.25
C VAL A 165 17.05 -4.15 13.40
N CYS A 166 17.77 -4.49 14.46
CA CYS A 166 17.21 -5.14 15.65
C CYS A 166 16.14 -4.28 16.34
N GLN A 167 16.30 -2.97 16.41
CA GLN A 167 15.27 -2.06 16.94
C GLN A 167 13.96 -2.14 16.14
N VAL A 168 14.05 -2.20 14.82
CA VAL A 168 12.86 -2.38 13.95
C VAL A 168 12.24 -3.77 14.15
N ARG A 169 13.05 -4.83 14.31
CA ARG A 169 12.57 -6.19 14.64
C ARG A 169 11.86 -6.24 15.99
N ASP A 170 12.28 -5.43 16.96
CA ASP A 170 11.59 -5.31 18.25
C ASP A 170 10.19 -4.71 18.07
N TRP A 171 10.04 -3.70 17.19
CA TRP A 171 8.71 -3.17 16.83
C TRP A 171 7.84 -4.23 16.17
N GLN A 172 8.39 -4.99 15.23
CA GLN A 172 7.69 -6.11 14.58
C GLN A 172 7.19 -7.13 15.58
N SER A 173 8.04 -7.50 16.54
CA SER A 173 7.71 -8.45 17.59
C SER A 173 6.61 -7.91 18.51
N GLY A 174 6.70 -6.63 18.92
CA GLY A 174 5.69 -5.96 19.73
C GLY A 174 4.33 -5.81 19.04
N LEU A 175 4.32 -5.57 17.73
CA LEU A 175 3.12 -5.43 16.90
C LEU A 175 2.67 -6.74 16.25
N ARG A 176 3.23 -7.90 16.62
CA ARG A 176 2.78 -9.19 16.06
C ARG A 176 1.35 -9.55 16.48
N ARG A 177 0.92 -9.11 17.67
CA ARG A 177 -0.42 -9.36 18.22
C ARG A 177 -1.44 -8.35 17.68
N SER A 178 -2.61 -8.83 17.27
CA SER A 178 -3.69 -7.96 16.77
C SER A 178 -4.10 -6.90 17.78
N SER A 179 -4.17 -7.23 19.07
CA SER A 179 -4.53 -6.27 20.12
C SER A 179 -3.58 -5.07 20.21
N ALA A 180 -2.28 -5.26 19.97
CA ALA A 180 -1.32 -4.16 19.94
C ALA A 180 -1.55 -3.26 18.73
N ARG A 181 -1.84 -3.83 17.56
CA ARG A 181 -2.18 -3.06 16.35
C ARG A 181 -3.49 -2.28 16.54
N GLU A 182 -4.48 -2.91 17.14
CA GLU A 182 -5.77 -2.29 17.46
C GLU A 182 -5.60 -1.12 18.44
N GLU A 183 -4.81 -1.31 19.50
CA GLU A 183 -4.49 -0.24 20.44
C GLU A 183 -3.76 0.92 19.75
N MET A 184 -2.82 0.61 18.85
CA MET A 184 -2.11 1.63 18.08
C MET A 184 -3.07 2.43 17.19
N LEU A 185 -3.98 1.77 16.46
CA LEU A 185 -4.98 2.47 15.66
C LEU A 185 -5.96 3.26 16.53
N ALA A 186 -6.36 2.74 17.69
CA ALA A 186 -7.21 3.45 18.64
C ALA A 186 -6.57 4.75 19.15
N ARG A 187 -5.24 4.79 19.33
CA ARG A 187 -4.49 6.02 19.66
C ARG A 187 -4.56 7.06 18.54
N LEU A 188 -4.65 6.61 17.29
CA LEU A 188 -4.75 7.45 16.09
C LEU A 188 -6.19 7.85 15.73
N ARG A 189 -7.20 7.39 16.48
CA ARG A 189 -8.64 7.51 16.11
C ARG A 189 -9.09 8.92 15.74
N HIS A 190 -8.51 9.94 16.35
CA HIS A 190 -8.89 11.32 16.13
C HIS A 190 -8.51 11.83 14.74
N LEU A 191 -7.50 11.23 14.09
CA LEU A 191 -7.16 11.52 12.69
C LEU A 191 -8.28 11.07 11.74
N PHE A 192 -9.10 10.11 12.17
CA PHE A 192 -10.14 9.46 11.37
C PHE A 192 -11.57 9.94 11.72
N HIS A 193 -11.74 11.03 12.47
CA HIS A 193 -13.07 11.51 12.86
C HIS A 193 -14.00 11.73 11.67
N HIS A 194 -13.44 12.23 10.56
CA HIS A 194 -14.15 12.45 9.30
C HIS A 194 -13.80 11.38 8.26
N TYR A 195 -13.36 10.20 8.69
CA TYR A 195 -13.17 9.12 7.73
C TYR A 195 -14.56 8.73 7.17
N PRO A 196 -14.74 8.62 5.84
CA PRO A 196 -16.05 8.38 5.23
C PRO A 196 -16.65 7.00 5.53
N LEU A 197 -15.86 6.09 6.12
CA LEU A 197 -16.33 4.82 6.63
C LEU A 197 -16.15 4.77 8.15
N GLU A 198 -17.11 4.18 8.84
CA GLU A 198 -16.98 3.90 10.26
C GLU A 198 -15.82 2.92 10.47
N LEU A 199 -14.74 3.33 11.16
CA LEU A 199 -13.59 2.46 11.45
C LEU A 199 -13.61 1.91 12.88
N PHE A 200 -14.34 2.56 13.77
CA PHE A 200 -14.36 2.31 15.21
C PHE A 200 -15.79 2.06 15.68
N ASP A 201 -15.96 1.23 16.71
CA ASP A 201 -17.23 1.08 17.41
C ASP A 201 -17.52 2.26 18.36
N GLN A 202 -18.64 2.19 19.07
CA GLN A 202 -19.08 3.21 20.03
C GLN A 202 -18.10 3.39 21.20
N ASP A 203 -17.32 2.36 21.54
CA ASP A 203 -16.30 2.40 22.58
C ASP A 203 -14.95 2.95 22.07
N GLY A 204 -14.85 3.21 20.76
CA GLY A 204 -13.64 3.68 20.09
C GLY A 204 -12.62 2.58 19.80
N LYS A 205 -13.02 1.31 19.81
CA LYS A 205 -12.18 0.19 19.37
C LYS A 205 -12.32 -0.01 17.87
N PRO A 206 -11.24 -0.38 17.16
CA PRO A 206 -11.34 -0.74 15.75
C PRO A 206 -12.37 -1.83 15.52
N LEU A 207 -13.25 -1.65 14.53
CA LEU A 207 -14.21 -2.67 14.12
C LEU A 207 -13.46 -3.91 13.61
N SER A 208 -14.07 -5.09 13.76
CA SER A 208 -13.53 -6.36 13.23
C SER A 208 -13.38 -6.37 11.70
N THR A 209 -13.99 -5.40 11.03
CA THR A 209 -13.93 -5.17 9.59
C THR A 209 -12.79 -4.23 9.19
N THR A 210 -12.17 -3.55 10.15
CA THR A 210 -11.02 -2.65 9.94
C THR A 210 -9.73 -3.45 9.96
N LYS A 211 -8.97 -3.39 8.86
CA LYS A 211 -7.69 -4.09 8.71
C LYS A 211 -6.55 -3.14 9.00
N ILE A 212 -5.56 -3.63 9.75
CA ILE A 212 -4.40 -2.84 10.18
C ILE A 212 -3.14 -3.52 9.66
N ASP A 213 -2.51 -2.90 8.66
CA ASP A 213 -1.25 -3.34 8.07
C ASP A 213 -0.09 -2.49 8.60
N ILE A 214 1.03 -3.11 8.94
CA ILE A 214 2.20 -2.38 9.47
C ILE A 214 3.36 -2.49 8.48
N GLY A 215 3.88 -1.34 8.06
CA GLY A 215 5.11 -1.23 7.27
C GLY A 215 6.28 -0.77 8.13
N TYR A 216 7.51 -1.01 7.66
CA TYR A 216 8.73 -0.61 8.37
C TYR A 216 9.74 -0.03 7.39
N VAL A 217 10.26 1.15 7.72
CA VAL A 217 11.32 1.81 6.97
C VAL A 217 12.46 2.14 7.93
N LEU A 218 13.68 1.85 7.50
CA LEU A 218 14.90 2.14 8.23
C LEU A 218 15.85 2.95 7.35
N VAL A 219 16.23 4.14 7.81
CA VAL A 219 17.18 5.03 7.11
C VAL A 219 18.46 5.13 7.91
N VAL A 220 19.58 4.60 7.40
CA VAL A 220 20.86 4.58 8.13
C VAL A 220 22.03 4.91 7.22
N GLY A 221 22.93 5.76 7.73
CA GLY A 221 24.24 5.96 7.14
C GLY A 221 24.26 6.71 5.80
N ASN A 222 25.47 7.03 5.36
CA ASN A 222 25.74 7.85 4.18
C ASN A 222 26.54 7.09 3.09
N GLU A 223 26.41 5.76 3.07
CA GLU A 223 27.13 4.88 2.14
C GLU A 223 26.15 4.36 1.06
N MET A 224 26.59 4.30 -0.19
CA MET A 224 25.86 3.57 -1.23
C MET A 224 26.28 2.09 -1.22
N PRO A 225 25.38 1.14 -1.54
CA PRO A 225 25.78 -0.24 -1.77
C PRO A 225 26.70 -0.32 -3.01
N THR A 226 27.97 -0.65 -2.80
CA THR A 226 28.99 -0.73 -3.87
C THR A 226 29.22 -2.14 -4.42
N HIS A 227 28.62 -3.15 -3.78
CA HIS A 227 28.80 -4.56 -4.12
C HIS A 227 27.46 -5.28 -4.13
N GLN A 228 27.33 -6.32 -4.96
CA GLN A 228 26.11 -7.14 -5.02
C GLN A 228 25.72 -7.68 -3.63
N ALA A 229 26.69 -8.14 -2.84
CA ALA A 229 26.42 -8.61 -1.47
C ALA A 229 25.80 -7.55 -0.54
N HIS A 230 26.05 -6.24 -0.77
CA HIS A 230 25.37 -5.18 -0.03
C HIS A 230 23.91 -5.02 -0.48
N GLN A 231 23.66 -5.17 -1.79
CA GLN A 231 22.30 -5.14 -2.33
C GLN A 231 21.52 -6.37 -1.85
N ASP A 232 22.14 -7.56 -1.86
CA ASP A 232 21.53 -8.80 -1.36
C ASP A 232 21.14 -8.66 0.12
N LEU A 233 21.95 -7.99 0.95
CA LEU A 233 21.60 -7.69 2.35
C LEU A 233 20.33 -6.84 2.46
N ILE A 234 20.25 -5.76 1.67
CA ILE A 234 19.09 -4.86 1.64
C ILE A 234 17.85 -5.61 1.16
N ASP A 235 17.98 -6.34 0.06
CA ASP A 235 16.89 -7.08 -0.57
C ASP A 235 16.35 -8.16 0.37
N ASN A 236 17.25 -8.88 1.07
CA ASN A 236 16.85 -9.91 2.03
C ASN A 236 16.06 -9.36 3.22
N LEU A 237 16.35 -8.14 3.71
CA LEU A 237 15.54 -7.51 4.75
C LEU A 237 14.10 -7.25 4.27
N TYR A 238 13.94 -6.81 3.02
CA TYR A 238 12.61 -6.56 2.49
C TYR A 238 11.86 -7.86 2.16
N ILE A 239 12.52 -8.81 1.49
CA ILE A 239 11.92 -10.07 1.05
C ILE A 239 11.52 -10.93 2.26
N ASN A 240 12.42 -11.09 3.23
CA ASN A 240 12.20 -12.02 4.35
C ASN A 240 11.50 -11.35 5.55
N GLU A 241 11.74 -10.06 5.77
CA GLU A 241 11.29 -9.37 6.98
C GLU A 241 10.33 -8.19 6.68
N GLY A 242 10.14 -7.79 5.42
CA GLY A 242 9.30 -6.65 5.07
C GLY A 242 9.83 -5.30 5.56
N ILE A 243 11.14 -5.20 5.81
CA ILE A 243 11.80 -3.96 6.24
C ILE A 243 12.42 -3.30 5.01
N ILE A 244 12.00 -2.06 4.71
CA ILE A 244 12.63 -1.26 3.66
C ILE A 244 13.86 -0.58 4.26
N PHE A 245 15.04 -1.02 3.84
CA PHE A 245 16.31 -0.42 4.23
C PHE A 245 16.77 0.58 3.18
N MET A 246 17.12 1.80 3.61
CA MET A 246 17.71 2.83 2.75
C MET A 246 18.87 3.51 3.46
N THR A 247 19.86 3.98 2.70
CA THR A 247 20.82 4.98 3.20
C THR A 247 20.36 6.38 2.81
N TYR A 248 20.91 7.43 3.45
CA TYR A 248 20.52 8.82 3.11
C TYR A 248 20.71 9.15 1.62
N PRO A 249 21.81 8.76 0.96
CA PRO A 249 21.95 8.93 -0.48
C PRO A 249 20.83 8.25 -1.28
N MET A 250 20.48 7.00 -0.95
CA MET A 250 19.39 6.28 -1.62
C MET A 250 18.06 7.03 -1.48
N MET A 251 17.74 7.47 -0.26
CA MET A 251 16.52 8.24 0.03
C MET A 251 16.49 9.56 -0.73
N LEU A 252 17.59 10.32 -0.74
CA LEU A 252 17.66 11.63 -1.39
C LEU A 252 17.57 11.53 -2.91
N THR A 253 18.13 10.50 -3.53
CA THR A 253 17.91 10.23 -4.96
C THR A 253 16.41 10.14 -5.28
N GLN A 254 15.61 9.55 -4.39
CA GLN A 254 14.17 9.45 -4.60
C GLN A 254 13.44 10.77 -4.41
N VAL A 255 13.79 11.51 -3.36
CA VAL A 255 13.23 12.85 -3.10
C VAL A 255 13.53 13.81 -4.26
N GLU A 256 14.73 13.77 -4.81
CA GLU A 256 15.13 14.62 -5.95
C GLU A 256 14.40 14.25 -7.24
N ALA A 257 14.14 12.96 -7.45
CA ALA A 257 13.46 12.47 -8.63
C ALA A 257 11.95 12.73 -8.61
N SER A 258 11.35 13.00 -7.44
CA SER A 258 9.96 13.43 -7.29
C SER A 258 9.73 14.06 -5.92
N VAL A 259 9.70 15.40 -5.87
CA VAL A 259 9.48 16.14 -4.63
C VAL A 259 8.02 16.06 -4.25
N HIS A 260 7.74 15.42 -3.11
CA HIS A 260 6.40 15.34 -2.56
C HIS A 260 6.28 16.22 -1.33
N HIS A 261 5.60 17.36 -1.45
CA HIS A 261 5.28 18.21 -0.31
C HIS A 261 4.31 17.51 0.64
N LYS A 262 4.58 17.63 1.94
CA LYS A 262 3.86 16.94 3.02
C LYS A 262 3.68 17.87 4.21
N ASN A 263 2.77 17.51 5.11
CA ASN A 263 2.59 18.13 6.41
C ASN A 263 3.31 17.29 7.48
N THR A 264 3.57 17.90 8.63
CA THR A 264 4.06 17.18 9.82
C THR A 264 3.07 17.37 10.95
N LEU A 265 2.62 16.26 11.54
CA LEU A 265 1.65 16.22 12.64
C LEU A 265 2.31 15.60 13.88
N THR A 266 1.93 16.05 15.07
CA THR A 266 2.21 15.31 16.31
C THR A 266 0.90 14.81 16.89
N VAL A 267 0.88 13.53 17.24
CA VAL A 267 -0.32 12.85 17.72
C VAL A 267 -0.21 12.59 19.23
N GLY A 268 -0.99 13.33 20.02
CA GLY A 268 -1.17 13.11 21.44
C GLY A 268 -2.40 12.27 21.77
N VAL A 269 -2.55 11.87 23.03
CA VAL A 269 -3.64 11.01 23.53
C VAL A 269 -5.04 11.57 23.20
N ARG A 270 -5.19 12.89 23.16
CA ARG A 270 -6.48 13.57 22.97
C ARG A 270 -6.50 14.63 21.87
N LYS A 271 -5.35 14.94 21.26
CA LYS A 271 -5.25 16.01 20.27
C LYS A 271 -4.15 15.72 19.25
N THR A 272 -4.35 16.21 18.04
CA THR A 272 -3.30 16.35 17.02
C THR A 272 -2.84 17.80 17.02
N THR A 273 -1.54 18.02 16.97
CA THR A 273 -0.95 19.32 16.64
C THR A 273 -0.33 19.26 15.26
N ILE A 274 -0.35 20.39 14.55
CA ILE A 274 0.33 20.52 13.27
C ILE A 274 1.64 21.24 13.54
N GLU A 275 2.75 20.61 13.20
CA GLU A 275 4.09 21.17 13.36
C GLU A 275 4.52 21.95 12.10
N THR A 276 4.21 21.38 10.92
CA THR A 276 4.58 21.97 9.61
C THR A 276 3.43 21.82 8.62
N ILE A 277 3.13 22.88 7.86
CA ILE A 277 2.05 22.92 6.85
C ILE A 277 2.64 23.26 5.48
N HIS A 278 2.77 22.28 4.59
CA HIS A 278 3.10 22.51 3.18
C HIS A 278 1.95 22.17 2.22
N ARG A 279 1.00 21.33 2.64
CA ARG A 279 -0.20 20.94 1.89
C ARG A 279 -1.46 21.24 2.72
N PRO A 280 -1.82 22.52 2.90
CA PRO A 280 -2.98 22.90 3.71
C PRO A 280 -4.30 22.37 3.13
N ASP A 281 -4.37 22.21 1.81
CA ASP A 281 -5.49 21.60 1.08
C ASP A 281 -5.76 20.17 1.53
N ALA A 282 -4.71 19.37 1.75
CA ALA A 282 -4.81 17.98 2.15
C ALA A 282 -5.20 17.77 3.63
N LEU A 283 -5.06 18.80 4.45
CA LEU A 283 -5.50 18.80 5.86
C LEU A 283 -6.99 19.12 6.02
N GLY A 284 -7.69 19.49 4.94
CA GLY A 284 -9.09 19.95 4.94
C GLY A 284 -10.01 19.13 5.87
N THR A 285 -10.79 19.82 6.71
CA THR A 285 -11.75 19.32 7.72
C THR A 285 -11.22 18.41 8.85
N ALA A 286 -10.04 17.78 8.75
CA ALA A 286 -9.59 16.81 9.76
C ALA A 286 -9.01 17.43 11.06
N ILE A 287 -8.67 18.72 11.07
CA ILE A 287 -8.04 19.38 12.23
C ILE A 287 -8.72 20.73 12.53
N HIS A 288 -9.85 20.69 13.25
CA HIS A 288 -10.38 21.87 13.95
C HIS A 288 -10.51 21.60 15.45
N TRP A 289 -9.51 22.03 16.23
CA TRP A 289 -9.71 22.45 17.61
C TRP A 289 -8.83 23.66 17.96
N VAL A 290 -9.00 24.73 17.18
CA VAL A 290 -8.67 26.10 17.62
C VAL A 290 -9.86 26.98 17.23
N GLY A 291 -10.76 27.29 18.18
CA GLY A 291 -11.72 28.40 18.02
C GLY A 291 -13.23 28.11 17.92
N GLY A 292 -13.72 26.87 18.02
CA GLY A 292 -15.15 26.61 18.27
C GLY A 292 -16.13 26.90 17.10
N GLN A 293 -15.79 26.56 15.86
CA GLN A 293 -16.74 26.53 14.74
C GLN A 293 -16.90 25.13 14.14
N LEU A 294 -18.11 24.88 13.61
CA LEU A 294 -18.59 23.63 13.01
C LEU A 294 -17.87 23.28 11.70
N PHE A 295 -17.58 22.00 11.55
CA PHE A 295 -16.99 21.36 10.36
C PHE A 295 -17.92 21.50 9.13
N PRO A 296 -17.41 21.92 7.96
CA PRO A 296 -18.03 21.60 6.68
C PRO A 296 -17.84 20.10 6.35
N SER A 297 -18.69 19.57 5.48
CA SER A 297 -18.64 18.20 4.96
C SER A 297 -17.33 17.88 4.23
N LEU A 298 -16.96 16.60 4.22
CA LEU A 298 -15.84 16.05 3.43
C LEU A 298 -15.90 16.51 1.97
N PRO A 299 -14.75 16.73 1.30
CA PRO A 299 -14.72 16.89 -0.15
C PRO A 299 -15.38 15.69 -0.85
N GLU A 300 -16.21 15.94 -1.86
CA GLU A 300 -17.00 14.91 -2.55
C GLU A 300 -16.16 13.92 -3.39
N ASP A 301 -14.88 14.24 -3.66
CA ASP A 301 -14.01 13.60 -4.66
C ASP A 301 -13.25 12.34 -4.19
N ASP A 302 -13.63 11.73 -3.07
CA ASP A 302 -12.95 10.54 -2.52
C ASP A 302 -11.41 10.69 -2.42
N PRO A 303 -10.90 11.72 -1.71
CA PRO A 303 -9.50 12.13 -1.76
C PRO A 303 -8.51 11.07 -1.25
N TYR A 304 -9.02 10.03 -0.57
CA TYR A 304 -8.21 8.96 0.01
C TYR A 304 -8.44 7.60 -0.67
N GLY A 305 -9.15 7.59 -1.81
CA GLY A 305 -9.46 6.38 -2.56
C GLY A 305 -10.29 5.37 -1.78
N VAL A 306 -11.14 5.82 -0.86
CA VAL A 306 -12.02 4.96 -0.04
C VAL A 306 -13.09 4.29 -0.91
N ARG A 307 -13.60 4.99 -1.92
CA ARG A 307 -14.45 4.46 -3.00
C ARG A 307 -13.59 3.86 -4.12
N LEU A 308 -12.53 4.55 -4.56
CA LEU A 308 -11.62 4.10 -5.65
C LEU A 308 -11.04 2.71 -5.40
N ALA A 309 -10.81 2.39 -4.14
CA ALA A 309 -10.13 1.19 -3.74
C ALA A 309 -11.03 0.13 -3.14
N GLY A 310 -12.34 0.28 -3.39
CA GLY A 310 -13.40 -0.67 -3.12
C GLY A 310 -13.04 -2.05 -3.62
N LEU A 311 -12.31 -2.78 -2.77
CA LEU A 311 -12.36 -4.22 -2.54
C LEU A 311 -11.32 -5.08 -3.25
N GLY A 312 -10.26 -5.43 -2.52
CA GLY A 312 -9.52 -6.67 -2.82
C GLY A 312 -8.60 -7.21 -1.74
N HIS A 313 -8.53 -6.59 -0.56
CA HIS A 313 -7.72 -7.13 0.53
C HIS A 313 -8.55 -7.92 1.56
N TYR A 314 -8.50 -9.25 1.41
CA TYR A 314 -8.70 -10.34 2.38
C TYR A 314 -10.02 -10.44 3.20
N LEU A 315 -10.90 -11.35 2.76
CA LEU A 315 -11.79 -12.17 3.60
C LEU A 315 -11.28 -13.64 3.69
N GLY A 316 -9.96 -13.82 3.60
CA GLY A 316 -9.36 -15.09 3.21
C GLY A 316 -8.68 -14.96 1.84
N SER A 317 -7.63 -15.76 1.61
CA SER A 317 -6.87 -15.76 0.34
C SER A 317 -7.72 -16.13 -0.87
N LYS A 318 -8.91 -16.70 -0.64
CA LYS A 318 -9.75 -17.25 -1.69
C LYS A 318 -10.51 -16.21 -2.53
N TYR A 319 -10.65 -14.98 -2.04
CA TYR A 319 -11.48 -13.97 -2.68
C TYR A 319 -10.73 -12.66 -2.91
N ALA A 320 -9.42 -12.70 -3.18
CA ALA A 320 -8.66 -11.51 -3.57
C ALA A 320 -8.63 -11.37 -5.10
N SER A 321 -8.60 -10.12 -5.57
CA SER A 321 -8.44 -9.78 -6.99
C SER A 321 -7.15 -9.00 -7.14
N VAL A 322 -6.31 -9.38 -8.10
CA VAL A 322 -5.06 -8.69 -8.43
C VAL A 322 -5.28 -7.24 -8.86
N HIS A 323 -6.50 -6.90 -9.30
CA HIS A 323 -6.88 -5.52 -9.62
C HIS A 323 -7.03 -4.63 -8.38
N ASN A 324 -6.79 -5.16 -7.19
CA ASN A 324 -6.57 -4.35 -6.00
C ASN A 324 -5.20 -3.65 -6.08
N PRO A 325 -5.11 -2.33 -5.75
CA PRO A 325 -3.84 -1.60 -5.74
C PRO A 325 -2.70 -2.29 -5.00
N ALA A 326 -2.95 -2.87 -3.82
CA ALA A 326 -1.91 -3.54 -3.04
C ALA A 326 -1.41 -4.83 -3.71
N ASP A 327 -2.31 -5.61 -4.33
CA ASP A 327 -1.92 -6.83 -5.05
C ASP A 327 -1.31 -6.52 -6.42
N THR A 328 -1.74 -5.44 -7.07
CA THR A 328 -1.09 -4.90 -8.27
C THR A 328 0.34 -4.49 -7.96
N LYS A 329 0.58 -3.82 -6.83
CA LYS A 329 1.95 -3.54 -6.37
C LYS A 329 2.75 -4.83 -6.24
N LYS A 330 2.24 -5.84 -5.52
CA LYS A 330 2.91 -7.15 -5.40
C LYS A 330 3.20 -7.78 -6.76
N LEU A 331 2.26 -7.68 -7.71
CA LEU A 331 2.45 -8.17 -9.08
C LEU A 331 3.62 -7.47 -9.78
N VAL A 332 3.67 -6.14 -9.72
CA VAL A 332 4.76 -5.35 -10.32
C VAL A 332 6.12 -5.64 -9.66
N TYR A 333 6.16 -5.81 -8.33
CA TYR A 333 7.38 -6.20 -7.62
C TYR A 333 7.85 -7.60 -8.03
N ARG A 334 6.93 -8.56 -8.07
CA ARG A 334 7.22 -9.94 -8.46
C ARG A 334 7.78 -10.01 -9.88
N SER A 335 7.17 -9.30 -10.81
CA SER A 335 7.61 -9.29 -12.20
C SER A 335 8.82 -8.38 -12.44
N ALA A 336 9.33 -7.69 -11.41
CA ALA A 336 10.31 -6.62 -11.54
C ALA A 336 9.92 -5.56 -12.60
N GLY A 337 8.62 -5.27 -12.74
CA GLY A 337 8.10 -4.27 -13.68
C GLY A 337 8.23 -4.66 -15.16
N VAL A 338 8.63 -5.90 -15.46
CA VAL A 338 8.73 -6.42 -16.83
C VAL A 338 7.63 -7.43 -17.14
N CYS A 339 7.49 -7.73 -18.42
CA CYS A 339 6.62 -8.77 -18.94
C CYS A 339 7.07 -10.15 -18.43
N GLU A 340 6.14 -10.92 -17.86
CA GLU A 340 6.37 -12.28 -17.36
C GLU A 340 6.24 -13.35 -18.46
N MET A 341 6.04 -12.94 -19.72
CA MET A 341 6.11 -13.85 -20.87
C MET A 341 7.54 -14.38 -21.00
N PRO A 342 7.77 -15.70 -21.02
CA PRO A 342 9.13 -16.25 -21.07
C PRO A 342 9.92 -15.81 -22.30
N GLY A 343 11.12 -15.31 -22.06
CA GLY A 343 11.99 -14.73 -23.08
C GLY A 343 11.69 -13.26 -23.39
N CYS A 344 10.66 -12.66 -22.80
CA CYS A 344 10.42 -11.22 -22.87
C CYS A 344 11.08 -10.49 -21.70
N CYS A 345 11.60 -9.29 -21.97
CA CYS A 345 12.15 -8.38 -20.95
C CYS A 345 11.57 -6.96 -21.07
N ASN A 346 10.49 -6.80 -21.84
CA ASN A 346 9.88 -5.49 -22.06
C ASN A 346 9.31 -4.96 -20.75
N ALA A 347 9.66 -3.72 -20.40
CA ALA A 347 9.03 -3.01 -19.30
C ALA A 347 7.55 -2.79 -19.62
N VAL A 348 6.67 -3.01 -18.65
CA VAL A 348 5.23 -2.80 -18.81
C VAL A 348 4.76 -1.41 -18.38
N VAL A 349 5.66 -0.67 -17.73
CA VAL A 349 5.56 0.76 -17.46
C VAL A 349 6.82 1.41 -17.98
N SER A 350 6.68 2.38 -18.89
CA SER A 350 7.79 3.10 -19.49
C SER A 350 7.47 4.59 -19.53
N GLY A 351 8.37 5.42 -18.99
CA GLY A 351 8.17 6.87 -18.93
C GLY A 351 6.88 7.30 -18.23
N GLY A 352 6.48 6.60 -17.16
CA GLY A 352 5.22 6.83 -16.44
C GLY A 352 3.95 6.42 -17.19
N THR A 353 4.08 5.81 -18.37
CA THR A 353 2.96 5.31 -19.17
C THR A 353 2.87 3.79 -19.04
N VAL A 354 1.66 3.30 -18.79
CA VAL A 354 1.38 1.87 -18.69
C VAL A 354 1.06 1.33 -20.07
N THR A 355 1.89 0.42 -20.57
CA THR A 355 1.70 -0.25 -21.87
C THR A 355 1.31 -1.72 -21.70
N GLY A 356 1.48 -2.28 -20.51
CA GLY A 356 1.10 -3.66 -20.23
C GLY A 356 -0.35 -3.87 -19.83
N SER A 357 -0.69 -5.13 -19.61
CA SER A 357 -1.97 -5.61 -19.09
C SER A 357 -1.76 -6.73 -18.07
N ILE A 358 -2.78 -6.98 -17.24
CA ILE A 358 -2.83 -8.17 -16.37
C ILE A 358 -3.63 -9.24 -17.10
N SER A 359 -3.03 -10.40 -17.32
CA SER A 359 -3.65 -11.52 -18.02
C SER A 359 -3.71 -12.76 -17.14
N ALA A 360 -4.83 -13.47 -17.16
CA ALA A 360 -4.95 -14.75 -16.47
C ALA A 360 -4.15 -15.83 -17.18
N ILE A 361 -3.46 -16.69 -16.43
CA ILE A 361 -2.62 -17.77 -16.99
C ILE A 361 -3.42 -19.05 -17.31
N TYR A 362 -4.57 -19.25 -16.67
CA TYR A 362 -5.44 -20.41 -16.90
C TYR A 362 -6.55 -20.15 -17.92
N ASP A 363 -6.92 -21.18 -18.69
CA ASP A 363 -8.04 -21.12 -19.65
C ASP A 363 -9.38 -21.42 -18.94
N PRO A 364 -10.29 -20.44 -18.87
CA PRO A 364 -11.59 -20.63 -18.24
C PRO A 364 -12.50 -21.63 -18.95
N ARG A 365 -12.17 -22.04 -20.20
CA ARG A 365 -12.95 -23.01 -20.97
C ARG A 365 -12.68 -24.45 -20.54
N LEU A 366 -11.52 -24.70 -19.92
CA LEU A 366 -11.09 -26.04 -19.50
C LEU A 366 -11.63 -26.40 -18.11
N ASP A 367 -11.80 -25.41 -17.22
CA ASP A 367 -12.41 -25.63 -15.91
C ASP A 367 -13.14 -24.38 -15.39
N TYR A 368 -14.46 -24.51 -15.26
CA TYR A 368 -15.32 -23.44 -14.75
C TYR A 368 -15.20 -23.23 -13.24
N THR A 369 -14.72 -24.22 -12.48
CA THR A 369 -14.62 -24.14 -11.01
C THR A 369 -13.54 -23.15 -10.56
N GLN A 370 -12.50 -22.94 -11.38
CA GLN A 370 -11.43 -21.95 -11.14
C GLN A 370 -11.67 -20.58 -11.78
N VAL A 371 -12.77 -20.36 -12.51
CA VAL A 371 -13.14 -19.03 -13.04
C VAL A 371 -13.17 -17.97 -11.94
N PHE A 372 -13.54 -18.39 -10.73
CA PHE A 372 -13.60 -17.52 -9.56
C PHE A 372 -12.23 -17.19 -8.95
N GLU A 373 -11.20 -17.99 -9.23
CA GLU A 373 -9.81 -17.78 -8.79
C GLU A 373 -8.94 -17.13 -9.88
N ARG A 374 -9.51 -16.90 -11.06
CA ARG A 374 -8.79 -16.47 -12.27
C ARG A 374 -7.94 -15.22 -12.11
N TYR A 375 -8.39 -14.28 -11.27
CA TYR A 375 -7.72 -13.00 -11.05
C TYR A 375 -6.98 -12.94 -9.71
N ARG A 376 -6.66 -14.09 -9.09
CA ARG A 376 -5.77 -14.10 -7.94
C ARG A 376 -4.35 -13.76 -8.39
N LEU A 377 -3.57 -13.16 -7.49
CA LEU A 377 -2.18 -12.78 -7.75
C LEU A 377 -1.36 -13.94 -8.35
N GLY A 378 -1.47 -15.15 -7.80
CA GLY A 378 -0.76 -16.34 -8.29
C GLY A 378 -1.27 -16.90 -9.62
N ASN A 379 -2.44 -16.44 -10.12
CA ASN A 379 -3.11 -16.98 -11.31
C ASN A 379 -3.10 -16.01 -12.50
N VAL A 380 -2.33 -14.92 -12.37
CA VAL A 380 -2.20 -13.90 -13.40
C VAL A 380 -0.74 -13.59 -13.65
N ALA A 381 -0.47 -13.08 -14.84
CA ALA A 381 0.83 -12.60 -15.28
C ALA A 381 0.72 -11.13 -15.74
N LEU A 382 1.80 -10.40 -15.58
CA LEU A 382 1.98 -9.06 -16.13
C LEU A 382 2.54 -9.17 -17.54
N ILE A 383 1.84 -8.64 -18.54
CA ILE A 383 2.14 -8.89 -19.96
C ILE A 383 2.22 -7.57 -20.72
N CYS A 384 3.25 -7.35 -21.56
CA CYS A 384 3.37 -6.14 -22.38
C CYS A 384 2.44 -6.14 -23.61
N ASP A 385 2.25 -4.98 -24.23
CA ASP A 385 1.46 -4.78 -25.46
C ASP A 385 1.88 -5.66 -26.66
N GLN A 386 3.16 -6.00 -26.79
CA GLN A 386 3.65 -6.92 -27.83
C GLN A 386 3.12 -8.37 -27.70
N HIS A 387 2.58 -8.71 -26.53
CA HIS A 387 1.96 -9.99 -26.25
C HIS A 387 0.47 -9.74 -26.01
N PRO A 388 -0.33 -9.58 -27.07
CA PRO A 388 -1.73 -9.18 -26.92
C PRO A 388 -2.44 -10.18 -26.02
N GLY A 389 -2.93 -9.70 -24.86
CA GLY A 389 -3.77 -10.48 -23.96
C GLY A 389 -5.10 -10.78 -24.62
N GLY A 390 -5.15 -11.74 -25.53
CA GLY A 390 -6.34 -11.95 -26.35
C GLY A 390 -6.12 -12.84 -27.55
N THR A 391 -5.94 -14.13 -27.33
CA THR A 391 -6.87 -15.19 -27.71
C THR A 391 -6.13 -16.50 -27.48
N HIS A 392 -6.74 -17.38 -26.70
CA HIS A 392 -6.14 -18.63 -26.23
C HIS A 392 -5.64 -19.57 -27.35
N SER A 393 -5.91 -19.26 -28.63
CA SER A 393 -5.39 -19.99 -29.78
C SER A 393 -3.88 -19.84 -29.98
N ASP A 394 -3.28 -18.71 -29.58
CA ASP A 394 -1.84 -18.45 -29.77
C ASP A 394 -1.03 -18.59 -28.47
N PHE A 395 -1.70 -18.64 -27.32
CA PHE A 395 -1.06 -18.88 -26.03
C PHE A 395 -0.86 -20.38 -25.77
N LYS A 396 0.33 -20.90 -26.10
CA LYS A 396 0.80 -22.25 -25.67
C LYS A 396 0.95 -22.43 -24.13
N TRP A 397 0.49 -21.46 -23.34
CA TRP A 397 0.62 -21.38 -21.89
C TRP A 397 -0.71 -21.52 -21.14
N ALA A 398 -1.82 -21.80 -21.82
CA ALA A 398 -3.06 -22.18 -21.14
C ALA A 398 -2.89 -23.57 -20.50
N TYR A 399 -2.57 -23.59 -19.20
CA TYR A 399 -2.46 -24.85 -18.45
C TYR A 399 -3.84 -25.40 -18.11
N GLU A 400 -3.96 -26.73 -18.16
CA GLU A 400 -5.08 -27.43 -17.55
C GLU A 400 -5.06 -27.17 -16.04
N SER A 401 -6.24 -26.88 -15.48
CA SER A 401 -6.49 -26.47 -14.10
C SER A 401 -5.98 -27.44 -13.04
N ASP A 402 -5.79 -28.70 -13.42
CA ASP A 402 -5.55 -29.82 -12.50
C ASP A 402 -4.05 -30.06 -12.26
N LEU A 403 -3.18 -29.30 -12.95
CA LEU A 403 -1.73 -29.36 -12.77
C LEU A 403 -1.21 -28.08 -12.11
N PRO A 404 -0.40 -28.17 -11.04
CA PRO A 404 0.24 -27.00 -10.46
C PRO A 404 1.10 -26.32 -11.52
N HIS A 405 0.91 -25.01 -11.71
CA HIS A 405 1.67 -24.25 -12.68
C HIS A 405 3.17 -24.35 -12.31
N PRO A 406 4.08 -24.59 -13.26
CA PRO A 406 5.51 -24.77 -12.96
C PRO A 406 6.13 -23.54 -12.28
N MET A 407 5.52 -22.36 -12.46
CA MET A 407 5.92 -21.12 -11.79
C MET A 407 5.10 -20.79 -10.54
N THR A 408 4.18 -21.63 -10.05
CA THR A 408 3.28 -21.27 -8.91
C THR A 408 4.06 -20.75 -7.70
N THR A 409 5.20 -21.37 -7.38
CA THR A 409 6.08 -20.92 -6.29
C THR A 409 6.67 -19.53 -6.61
N GLN A 410 7.25 -19.35 -7.80
CA GLN A 410 7.82 -18.06 -8.25
C GLN A 410 6.76 -16.95 -8.36
N LEU A 411 5.52 -17.31 -8.71
CA LEU A 411 4.39 -16.39 -8.85
C LEU A 411 3.89 -15.88 -7.48
N MET A 412 4.34 -16.49 -6.39
CA MET A 412 4.01 -16.10 -5.01
C MET A 412 5.18 -15.42 -4.30
N ASP A 413 6.39 -15.47 -4.88
CA ASP A 413 7.58 -14.86 -4.31
C ASP A 413 7.52 -13.32 -4.43
N ARG A 414 7.95 -12.63 -3.37
CA ARG A 414 8.06 -11.18 -3.37
C ARG A 414 9.42 -10.81 -3.97
N GLY A 415 9.42 -9.96 -5.00
CA GLY A 415 10.66 -9.37 -5.53
C GLY A 415 11.31 -8.37 -4.55
N PRO A 416 12.57 -7.98 -4.78
CA PRO A 416 13.24 -6.97 -3.98
C PRO A 416 12.54 -5.61 -4.07
N TYR A 417 12.72 -4.76 -3.05
CA TYR A 417 12.21 -3.40 -3.12
C TYR A 417 13.09 -2.57 -4.06
N SER A 418 12.47 -1.93 -5.04
CA SER A 418 13.08 -0.88 -5.85
C SER A 418 12.17 0.35 -5.84
N PRO A 419 12.71 1.55 -5.61
CA PRO A 419 11.92 2.78 -5.73
C PRO A 419 11.33 3.01 -7.12
N ASP A 420 12.04 2.60 -8.18
CA ASP A 420 11.54 2.70 -9.55
C ASP A 420 10.36 1.75 -9.77
N LEU A 421 10.40 0.56 -9.15
CA LEU A 421 9.26 -0.36 -9.16
C LEU A 421 8.08 0.17 -8.34
N ASP A 422 8.32 0.81 -7.19
CA ASP A 422 7.25 1.44 -6.42
C ASP A 422 6.59 2.57 -7.21
N ARG A 423 7.39 3.37 -7.93
CA ARG A 423 6.91 4.41 -8.84
C ARG A 423 6.12 3.80 -9.99
N ALA A 424 6.66 2.81 -10.68
CA ALA A 424 5.97 2.11 -11.76
C ALA A 424 4.64 1.51 -11.31
N ALA A 425 4.60 0.92 -10.12
CA ALA A 425 3.36 0.38 -9.56
C ALA A 425 2.36 1.47 -9.17
N THR A 426 2.84 2.64 -8.74
CA THR A 426 2.02 3.82 -8.46
C THR A 426 1.45 4.40 -9.76
N ASP A 427 2.28 4.55 -10.80
CA ASP A 427 1.86 4.98 -12.14
C ASP A 427 0.83 4.01 -12.73
N TRP A 428 1.01 2.71 -12.48
CA TRP A 428 0.06 1.68 -12.87
C TRP A 428 -1.32 1.86 -12.24
N VAL A 429 -1.34 2.07 -10.93
CA VAL A 429 -2.60 2.30 -10.21
C VAL A 429 -3.22 3.65 -10.62
N ALA A 430 -2.40 4.68 -10.85
CA ALA A 430 -2.86 5.99 -11.30
C ALA A 430 -3.48 5.95 -12.71
N SER A 431 -2.91 5.17 -13.65
CA SER A 431 -3.50 5.02 -14.98
C SER A 431 -4.87 4.38 -14.91
N TRP A 432 -5.08 3.40 -14.01
CA TRP A 432 -6.39 2.80 -13.82
C TRP A 432 -7.43 3.81 -13.34
N VAL A 433 -7.06 4.66 -12.39
CA VAL A 433 -7.94 5.71 -11.86
C VAL A 433 -8.31 6.73 -12.94
N ARG A 434 -7.41 7.03 -13.89
CA ARG A 434 -7.71 7.96 -15.00
C ARG A 434 -8.48 7.32 -16.15
N ASP A 435 -7.98 6.22 -16.70
CA ASP A 435 -8.39 5.77 -18.03
C ASP A 435 -9.71 5.00 -18.01
N VAL A 436 -9.98 4.27 -16.92
CA VAL A 436 -11.17 3.41 -16.81
C VAL A 436 -12.46 4.21 -16.67
N PRO A 437 -12.54 5.22 -15.79
CA PRO A 437 -13.71 6.06 -15.67
C PRO A 437 -14.07 6.79 -16.96
N ASP A 438 -13.09 7.42 -17.61
CA ASP A 438 -13.33 8.19 -18.84
C ASP A 438 -13.84 7.30 -19.97
N ALA A 439 -13.19 6.15 -20.17
CA ALA A 439 -13.63 5.20 -21.19
C ALA A 439 -15.05 4.69 -20.92
N LEU A 440 -15.42 4.46 -19.65
CA LEU A 440 -16.75 3.99 -19.28
C LEU A 440 -17.81 5.09 -19.40
N ALA A 441 -17.53 6.30 -18.92
CA ALA A 441 -18.41 7.45 -19.03
C ALA A 441 -18.69 7.80 -20.49
N ASN A 442 -17.64 7.83 -21.33
CA ASN A 442 -17.79 8.03 -22.78
C ASN A 442 -18.65 6.94 -23.43
N ALA A 443 -18.47 5.67 -23.03
CA ALA A 443 -19.29 4.58 -23.55
C ALA A 443 -20.76 4.71 -23.17
N LEU A 444 -21.05 5.27 -22.00
CA LEU A 444 -22.40 5.56 -21.50
C LEU A 444 -22.92 6.94 -21.94
N GLU A 445 -22.22 7.66 -22.80
CA GLU A 445 -22.59 9.00 -23.27
C GLU A 445 -22.73 10.04 -22.14
N LEU A 446 -22.00 9.85 -21.05
CA LEU A 446 -21.98 10.76 -19.91
C LEU A 446 -20.82 11.75 -20.05
N THR A 447 -21.09 13.02 -19.80
CA THR A 447 -20.06 14.08 -19.77
C THR A 447 -20.19 14.86 -18.47
N GLN A 448 -19.05 15.31 -17.93
CA GLN A 448 -19.03 16.10 -16.69
C GLN A 448 -19.88 17.38 -16.79
N GLY A 449 -20.01 17.98 -17.98
CA GLY A 449 -20.79 19.19 -18.20
C GLY A 449 -22.31 18.99 -18.24
N HIS A 450 -22.79 17.85 -18.76
CA HIS A 450 -24.23 17.60 -18.93
C HIS A 450 -24.81 16.67 -17.87
N HIS A 451 -23.99 15.77 -17.33
CA HIS A 451 -24.40 14.75 -16.36
C HIS A 451 -23.38 14.64 -15.21
N PRO A 452 -23.09 15.72 -14.47
CA PRO A 452 -22.02 15.74 -13.48
C PRO A 452 -22.16 14.64 -12.42
N GLU A 453 -23.37 14.44 -11.87
CA GLU A 453 -23.61 13.43 -10.84
C GLU A 453 -23.51 12.00 -11.35
N LEU A 454 -24.08 11.71 -12.53
CA LEU A 454 -23.99 10.38 -13.13
C LEU A 454 -22.57 10.05 -13.57
N TYR A 455 -21.85 11.02 -14.14
CA TYR A 455 -20.44 10.89 -14.48
C TYR A 455 -19.62 10.55 -13.24
N ARG A 456 -19.79 11.31 -12.15
CA ARG A 456 -19.13 11.05 -10.86
C ARG A 456 -19.47 9.65 -10.33
N GLN A 457 -20.73 9.26 -10.35
CA GLN A 457 -21.14 7.93 -9.89
C GLN A 457 -20.53 6.81 -10.75
N VAL A 458 -20.46 6.98 -12.07
CA VAL A 458 -19.85 5.99 -12.98
C VAL A 458 -18.35 5.85 -12.72
N VAL A 459 -17.65 6.96 -12.46
CA VAL A 459 -16.23 6.96 -12.08
C VAL A 459 -16.01 6.14 -10.81
N GLU A 460 -16.80 6.41 -9.77
CA GLU A 460 -16.74 5.69 -8.48
C GLU A 460 -17.06 4.21 -8.65
N CYS A 461 -18.07 3.88 -9.45
CA CYS A 461 -18.50 2.52 -9.73
C CYS A 461 -17.42 1.72 -10.47
N ALA A 462 -16.82 2.29 -11.52
CA ALA A 462 -15.89 1.59 -12.40
C ALA A 462 -14.70 1.01 -11.62
N LEU A 463 -14.18 1.80 -10.69
CA LEU A 463 -12.98 1.51 -9.93
C LEU A 463 -13.25 0.49 -8.81
N SER A 464 -14.40 0.61 -8.15
CA SER A 464 -14.91 -0.39 -7.20
C SER A 464 -15.18 -1.75 -7.88
N LEU A 465 -15.88 -1.75 -9.01
CA LEU A 465 -16.30 -2.98 -9.68
C LEU A 465 -15.13 -3.78 -10.26
N ARG A 466 -14.09 -3.08 -10.75
CA ARG A 466 -12.91 -3.73 -11.33
C ARG A 466 -12.04 -4.41 -10.29
N SER A 467 -11.96 -3.84 -9.09
CA SER A 467 -11.21 -4.45 -7.98
C SER A 467 -11.98 -5.59 -7.31
N LEU A 468 -13.32 -5.63 -7.41
CA LEU A 468 -14.11 -6.75 -6.89
C LEU A 468 -13.65 -8.14 -7.40
N PRO A 469 -13.58 -9.13 -6.50
CA PRO A 469 -13.47 -10.55 -6.86
C PRO A 469 -14.67 -10.99 -7.71
N PRO A 470 -14.50 -11.93 -8.67
CA PRO A 470 -15.58 -12.35 -9.57
C PRO A 470 -16.86 -12.78 -8.86
N LEU A 471 -16.77 -13.55 -7.75
CA LEU A 471 -17.94 -13.99 -6.98
C LEU A 471 -18.71 -12.83 -6.36
N SER A 472 -18.00 -11.91 -5.70
CA SER A 472 -18.62 -10.74 -5.08
C SER A 472 -19.22 -9.81 -6.13
N ARG A 473 -18.59 -9.70 -7.29
CA ARG A 473 -19.13 -8.98 -8.45
C ARG A 473 -20.41 -9.61 -9.00
N SER A 474 -20.43 -10.93 -9.18
CA SER A 474 -21.63 -11.67 -9.59
C SER A 474 -22.77 -11.54 -8.58
N MET A 475 -22.44 -11.59 -7.28
CA MET A 475 -23.39 -11.40 -6.20
C MET A 475 -23.99 -9.99 -6.22
N LEU A 476 -23.15 -8.95 -6.36
CA LEU A 476 -23.60 -7.57 -6.47
C LEU A 476 -24.48 -7.35 -7.71
N TRP A 477 -24.14 -7.97 -8.83
CA TRP A 477 -24.95 -7.95 -10.05
C TRP A 477 -26.33 -8.58 -9.82
N GLN A 478 -26.41 -9.75 -9.18
CA GLN A 478 -27.68 -10.41 -8.86
C GLN A 478 -28.55 -9.57 -7.92
N ILE A 479 -27.97 -9.02 -6.85
CA ILE A 479 -28.64 -8.11 -5.92
C ILE A 479 -29.20 -6.90 -6.66
N SER A 480 -28.39 -6.29 -7.53
CA SER A 480 -28.79 -5.08 -8.26
C SER A 480 -29.88 -5.37 -9.30
N LEU A 481 -29.78 -6.50 -10.00
CA LEU A 481 -30.75 -6.89 -11.03
C LEU A 481 -32.13 -7.17 -10.43
N ASP A 482 -32.17 -7.82 -9.26
CA ASP A 482 -33.41 -8.05 -8.51
C ASP A 482 -33.99 -6.74 -7.96
N TYR A 483 -33.15 -5.88 -7.39
CA TYR A 483 -33.60 -4.60 -6.81
C TYR A 483 -34.14 -3.62 -7.86
N TYR A 484 -33.46 -3.47 -9.00
CA TYR A 484 -33.84 -2.48 -10.01
C TYR A 484 -34.92 -2.92 -10.99
N GLY A 485 -35.35 -4.19 -10.91
CA GLY A 485 -36.60 -4.62 -11.53
C GLY A 485 -36.43 -5.38 -12.83
N ASN A 486 -35.54 -6.37 -12.87
CA ASN A 486 -35.76 -7.49 -13.79
C ASN A 486 -36.93 -8.33 -13.24
N PRO A 487 -38.12 -8.35 -13.88
CA PRO A 487 -39.30 -9.06 -13.38
C PRO A 487 -39.09 -10.58 -13.29
N PHE A 488 -38.02 -11.11 -13.90
CA PHE A 488 -37.64 -12.52 -13.87
C PHE A 488 -36.60 -12.87 -12.81
N SER A 489 -36.08 -11.87 -12.07
CA SER A 489 -35.18 -12.12 -10.96
C SER A 489 -35.98 -12.32 -9.68
N HIS A 490 -35.76 -13.46 -9.03
CA HIS A 490 -36.33 -13.79 -7.73
C HIS A 490 -35.21 -14.09 -6.74
N PHE A 491 -34.19 -13.23 -6.74
CA PHE A 491 -33.05 -13.41 -5.86
C PHE A 491 -33.47 -13.09 -4.42
N ASP A 492 -33.25 -14.02 -3.50
CA ASP A 492 -33.51 -13.79 -2.08
C ASP A 492 -32.46 -12.79 -1.56
N ARG A 493 -32.92 -11.60 -1.22
CA ARG A 493 -32.12 -10.53 -0.64
C ARG A 493 -32.42 -10.37 0.85
N SER A 494 -32.77 -11.48 1.52
CA SER A 494 -33.03 -11.51 2.96
C SER A 494 -31.85 -10.98 3.77
N ALA A 495 -32.13 -10.46 4.98
CA ALA A 495 -31.08 -10.06 5.90
C ALA A 495 -30.12 -11.21 6.26
N ASP A 496 -30.58 -12.48 6.18
CA ASP A 496 -29.73 -13.66 6.38
C ASP A 496 -28.63 -13.80 5.31
N LEU A 497 -28.85 -13.27 4.11
CA LEU A 497 -27.84 -13.22 3.06
C LEU A 497 -26.61 -12.42 3.50
N ALA A 498 -26.73 -11.50 4.47
CA ALA A 498 -25.58 -10.78 5.05
C ALA A 498 -24.50 -11.71 5.62
N LYS A 499 -24.84 -12.96 5.97
CA LYS A 499 -23.90 -13.99 6.46
C LYS A 499 -23.11 -14.65 5.32
N HIS A 500 -23.53 -14.48 4.07
CA HIS A 500 -22.79 -15.02 2.93
C HIS A 500 -21.47 -14.24 2.76
N PRO A 501 -20.31 -14.92 2.62
CA PRO A 501 -19.00 -14.25 2.60
C PRO A 501 -18.90 -13.13 1.57
N SER A 502 -19.45 -13.33 0.36
CA SER A 502 -19.47 -12.28 -0.68
C SER A 502 -20.39 -11.11 -0.36
N VAL A 503 -21.49 -11.29 0.39
CA VAL A 503 -22.38 -10.18 0.74
C VAL A 503 -21.87 -9.45 1.96
N GLU A 504 -21.34 -10.18 2.95
CA GLU A 504 -20.58 -9.58 4.04
C GLU A 504 -19.45 -8.69 3.49
N TYR A 505 -18.75 -9.16 2.46
CA TYR A 505 -17.74 -8.38 1.76
C TYR A 505 -18.29 -7.08 1.15
N LEU A 506 -19.41 -7.17 0.42
CA LEU A 506 -20.04 -6.02 -0.21
C LEU A 506 -20.60 -5.04 0.83
N LEU A 507 -21.11 -5.53 1.96
CA LEU A 507 -21.57 -4.71 3.09
C LEU A 507 -20.41 -3.95 3.72
N ARG A 508 -19.28 -4.63 3.98
CA ARG A 508 -18.06 -4.02 4.52
C ARG A 508 -17.52 -2.91 3.62
N ALA A 509 -17.71 -3.07 2.32
CA ALA A 509 -17.33 -2.11 1.30
C ALA A 509 -18.28 -0.92 1.12
N GLY A 510 -19.48 -0.99 1.72
CA GLY A 510 -20.55 -0.04 1.44
C GLY A 510 -21.11 -0.12 0.01
N LEU A 511 -20.92 -1.24 -0.70
CA LEU A 511 -21.51 -1.43 -2.04
C LEU A 511 -22.95 -1.93 -1.98
N VAL A 512 -23.33 -2.54 -0.85
CA VAL A 512 -24.70 -2.88 -0.49
C VAL A 512 -24.96 -2.44 0.94
N ARG A 513 -26.23 -2.32 1.33
CA ARG A 513 -26.65 -2.01 2.70
C ARG A 513 -27.82 -2.89 3.13
N VAL A 514 -28.02 -3.02 4.44
CA VAL A 514 -29.21 -3.64 5.02
C VAL A 514 -30.26 -2.55 5.26
N ASN A 515 -31.42 -2.68 4.62
CA ASN A 515 -32.59 -1.85 4.83
C ASN A 515 -33.63 -2.65 5.62
N SER A 516 -33.67 -2.46 6.93
CA SER A 516 -34.59 -3.17 7.84
C SER A 516 -36.06 -2.76 7.66
N LEU A 517 -36.33 -1.72 6.87
CA LEU A 517 -37.69 -1.25 6.58
C LEU A 517 -38.28 -1.91 5.33
N GLU A 518 -37.47 -2.66 4.57
CA GLU A 518 -37.97 -3.38 3.40
C GLU A 518 -38.71 -4.67 3.75
N LYS A 519 -39.46 -5.19 2.78
CA LYS A 519 -40.19 -6.45 2.90
C LYS A 519 -39.23 -7.61 3.20
N PRO A 520 -39.65 -8.58 4.03
CA PRO A 520 -38.88 -9.80 4.26
C PRO A 520 -38.47 -10.49 2.95
N GLY A 521 -37.19 -10.83 2.83
CA GLY A 521 -36.58 -11.37 1.61
C GLY A 521 -36.04 -10.32 0.63
N LYS A 522 -36.11 -9.02 0.97
CA LYS A 522 -35.71 -7.88 0.12
C LYS A 522 -34.87 -6.80 0.84
N GLU A 523 -34.37 -7.11 2.03
CA GLU A 523 -33.67 -6.19 2.94
C GLU A 523 -32.27 -5.77 2.46
N ILE A 524 -31.56 -6.59 1.68
CA ILE A 524 -30.23 -6.24 1.15
C ILE A 524 -30.37 -5.48 -0.16
N GLU A 525 -29.96 -4.23 -0.22
CA GLU A 525 -30.08 -3.39 -1.43
C GLU A 525 -28.72 -2.82 -1.89
N PRO A 526 -28.54 -2.56 -3.20
CA PRO A 526 -27.33 -1.95 -3.72
C PRO A 526 -27.21 -0.49 -3.26
N ALA A 527 -26.01 -0.09 -2.85
CA ALA A 527 -25.70 1.28 -2.45
C ALA A 527 -24.82 2.03 -3.48
N ILE A 528 -24.26 1.30 -4.46
CA ILE A 528 -23.29 1.83 -5.41
C ILE A 528 -23.93 2.56 -6.62
N PHE A 529 -25.13 2.16 -7.05
CA PHE A 529 -25.84 2.78 -8.18
C PHE A 529 -27.03 3.58 -7.71
N SER A 530 -27.33 4.69 -8.39
CA SER A 530 -28.59 5.40 -8.27
C SER A 530 -29.62 4.80 -9.22
N ARG A 531 -30.90 5.02 -8.93
CA ARG A 531 -31.97 4.67 -9.85
C ARG A 531 -31.81 5.38 -11.20
N GLU A 532 -31.39 6.64 -11.17
CA GLU A 532 -31.17 7.46 -12.37
C GLU A 532 -30.10 6.88 -13.29
N LEU A 533 -28.95 6.46 -12.73
CA LEU A 533 -27.90 5.80 -13.52
C LEU A 533 -28.38 4.50 -14.14
N ILE A 534 -29.16 3.70 -13.40
CA ILE A 534 -29.70 2.45 -13.90
C ILE A 534 -30.70 2.70 -15.03
N ASP A 535 -31.60 3.67 -14.88
CA ASP A 535 -32.56 4.04 -15.92
C ASP A 535 -31.84 4.60 -17.16
N HIS A 536 -30.76 5.37 -17.00
CA HIS A 536 -29.89 5.81 -18.09
C HIS A 536 -29.25 4.62 -18.83
N CYS A 537 -28.70 3.64 -18.10
CA CYS A 537 -28.19 2.42 -18.69
C CYS A 537 -29.28 1.64 -19.46
N TYR A 538 -30.51 1.56 -18.94
CA TYR A 538 -31.62 0.93 -19.66
C TYR A 538 -31.91 1.63 -20.99
N GLN A 539 -31.81 2.96 -21.06
CA GLN A 539 -31.99 3.72 -22.30
C GLN A 539 -30.88 3.42 -23.31
N ILE A 540 -29.62 3.44 -22.87
CA ILE A 540 -28.45 3.21 -23.73
C ILE A 540 -28.42 1.77 -24.27
N PHE A 541 -28.63 0.77 -23.41
CA PHE A 541 -28.55 -0.63 -23.81
C PHE A 541 -29.85 -1.17 -24.42
N SER A 542 -30.99 -0.51 -24.18
CA SER A 542 -32.31 -0.90 -24.69
C SER A 542 -32.61 -2.39 -24.39
N THR A 543 -32.95 -3.17 -25.41
CA THR A 543 -33.23 -4.61 -25.33
C THR A 543 -32.05 -5.46 -24.83
N ARG A 544 -30.83 -4.90 -24.82
CA ARG A 544 -29.61 -5.57 -24.31
C ARG A 544 -29.23 -5.16 -22.89
N SER A 545 -30.10 -4.48 -22.15
CA SER A 545 -29.84 -4.01 -20.79
C SER A 545 -29.22 -5.06 -19.86
N LEU A 546 -29.68 -6.32 -19.88
CA LEU A 546 -29.07 -7.39 -19.09
C LEU A 546 -27.56 -7.59 -19.38
N PHE A 547 -27.18 -7.63 -20.67
CA PHE A 547 -25.79 -7.78 -21.09
C PHE A 547 -24.97 -6.51 -20.85
N GLY A 548 -25.59 -5.35 -21.05
CA GLY A 548 -25.00 -4.05 -20.75
C GLY A 548 -24.67 -3.90 -19.26
N PHE A 549 -25.59 -4.28 -18.37
CA PHE A 549 -25.31 -4.34 -16.94
C PHE A 549 -24.18 -5.33 -16.66
N PHE A 550 -24.23 -6.56 -17.18
CA PHE A 550 -23.15 -7.50 -16.97
C PHE A 550 -21.77 -6.94 -17.39
N ALA A 551 -21.71 -6.19 -18.49
CA ALA A 551 -20.50 -5.48 -18.93
C ALA A 551 -20.08 -4.36 -17.97
N LEU A 552 -21.04 -3.57 -17.46
CA LEU A 552 -20.82 -2.52 -16.45
C LEU A 552 -20.26 -3.11 -15.15
N PHE A 553 -20.90 -4.16 -14.64
CA PHE A 553 -20.46 -4.90 -13.45
C PHE A 553 -19.09 -5.54 -13.64
N ALA A 554 -18.73 -5.91 -14.87
CA ALA A 554 -17.38 -6.39 -15.19
C ALA A 554 -16.28 -5.31 -15.04
N GLY A 555 -16.63 -4.03 -14.91
CA GLY A 555 -15.68 -2.93 -14.83
C GLY A 555 -14.80 -2.81 -16.07
N SER A 556 -15.30 -3.24 -17.24
CA SER A 556 -14.55 -3.32 -18.49
C SER A 556 -15.14 -2.33 -19.50
N PRO A 557 -14.50 -1.17 -19.71
CA PRO A 557 -14.95 -0.18 -20.69
C PRO A 557 -15.11 -0.76 -22.10
N GLN A 558 -14.18 -1.62 -22.53
CA GLN A 558 -14.23 -2.26 -23.85
C GLN A 558 -15.47 -3.14 -24.02
N ARG A 559 -15.86 -3.90 -22.98
CA ARG A 559 -17.10 -4.70 -23.02
C ARG A 559 -18.32 -3.81 -23.08
N VAL A 560 -18.34 -2.71 -22.32
CA VAL A 560 -19.46 -1.75 -22.35
C VAL A 560 -19.58 -1.12 -23.74
N VAL A 561 -18.49 -0.62 -24.32
CA VAL A 561 -18.46 -0.09 -25.69
C VAL A 561 -18.99 -1.12 -26.70
N SER A 562 -18.58 -2.39 -26.57
CA SER A 562 -19.06 -3.46 -27.44
C SER A 562 -20.56 -3.71 -27.33
N GLU A 563 -21.11 -3.72 -26.10
CA GLU A 563 -22.54 -3.90 -25.88
C GLU A 563 -23.37 -2.69 -26.33
N VAL A 564 -22.85 -1.46 -26.17
CA VAL A 564 -23.48 -0.25 -26.72
C VAL A 564 -23.52 -0.30 -28.25
N ALA A 565 -22.41 -0.67 -28.90
CA ALA A 565 -22.37 -0.83 -30.35
C ALA A 565 -23.35 -1.90 -30.85
N ARG A 566 -23.46 -3.04 -30.14
CA ARG A 566 -24.44 -4.10 -30.44
C ARG A 566 -25.87 -3.63 -30.26
N ALA A 567 -26.18 -2.87 -29.21
CA ALA A 567 -27.51 -2.31 -28.98
C ALA A 567 -27.92 -1.37 -30.10
N ARG A 568 -27.02 -0.46 -30.52
CA ARG A 568 -27.25 0.46 -31.65
C ARG A 568 -27.49 -0.28 -32.96
N ASN A 569 -26.70 -1.32 -33.26
CA ASN A 569 -26.87 -2.12 -34.48
C ASN A 569 -28.19 -2.90 -34.53
N GLN A 570 -28.76 -3.28 -33.38
CA GLN A 570 -30.07 -3.94 -33.32
C GLN A 570 -31.24 -2.94 -33.46
N SER A 571 -31.00 -1.67 -33.14
CA SER A 571 -31.99 -0.59 -33.27
C SER A 571 -32.14 -0.04 -34.69
N LEU A 572 -31.19 -0.34 -35.58
CA LEU A 572 -31.33 -0.03 -37.01
C LEU A 572 -32.42 -0.94 -37.60
N PRO A 573 -33.46 -0.39 -38.22
CA PRO A 573 -34.44 -1.19 -38.92
C PRO A 573 -33.70 -2.04 -39.95
N GLN A 574 -33.88 -3.36 -39.93
CA GLN A 574 -33.53 -4.17 -41.08
C GLN A 574 -34.38 -3.63 -42.23
N GLN A 575 -33.79 -2.75 -43.05
CA GLN A 575 -34.37 -2.43 -44.35
C GLN A 575 -34.53 -3.77 -45.03
N LYS A 576 -35.78 -4.20 -45.17
CA LYS A 576 -36.14 -5.33 -46.01
C LYS A 576 -35.55 -5.01 -47.37
N ILE A 577 -34.42 -5.62 -47.68
CA ILE A 577 -33.92 -5.72 -49.05
C ILE A 577 -34.96 -6.59 -49.74
N SER A 578 -35.97 -5.93 -50.29
CA SER A 578 -36.85 -6.53 -51.28
C SER A 578 -35.97 -6.80 -52.50
N HIS A 579 -35.45 -8.01 -52.58
CA HIS A 579 -34.86 -8.52 -53.81
C HIS A 579 -35.96 -8.54 -54.90
N PRO A 580 -35.71 -7.99 -56.09
CA PRO A 580 -36.61 -8.10 -57.23
C PRO A 580 -36.72 -9.53 -57.76
#